data_AF-A0A7J7KMJ6-F1
#
_entry.id   AF-A0A7J7KMJ6-F1
#
_cell.length_a   1.000
_cell.length_b   1.000
_cell.length_c   1.000
_cell.angle_alpha   90.00
_cell.angle_beta   90.00
_cell.angle_gamma   90.00
#
_symmetry.space_group_name_H-M   'P 1'
#
loop_
_entity.id
_entity.type
_entity.pdbx_description
1 polymer ?
#
loop_
_entity_poly.entity_id
_entity_poly.type
_entity_poly.pdbx_seq_one_letter_code
_entity_poly.pdbx_strand_id
1 'polypeptide(L)' 'MNGKLIVTKARGLMHQFRLLEKIPCTTQDLCSSNSAGMWDSGHVPAIECVGHENVEGCPYLGTSSSKLSLFSDILDHK' A
#
# COMPACT_ATOMS: atom_id res chain seq x y z
N MET A 1 -7.96 -13.81 -26.52
CA MET A 1 -7.50 -13.64 -25.12
C MET A 1 -8.24 -14.63 -24.21
N ASN A 2 -7.55 -15.33 -23.32
CA ASN A 2 -8.16 -16.33 -22.42
C ASN A 2 -8.43 -15.72 -21.04
N GLY A 3 -9.70 -15.46 -20.71
CA GLY A 3 -10.09 -14.82 -19.45
C GLY A 3 -9.64 -15.58 -18.19
N LYS A 4 -9.68 -16.92 -18.21
CA LYS A 4 -9.23 -17.75 -17.09
C LYS A 4 -7.73 -17.57 -16.83
N LEU A 5 -6.93 -17.52 -17.90
CA LEU A 5 -5.50 -17.28 -17.79
C LEU A 5 -5.21 -15.90 -17.21
N ILE A 6 -5.91 -14.86 -17.67
CA ILE A 6 -5.76 -13.47 -17.19
C ILE A 6 -6.06 -13.40 -15.69
N VAL A 7 -7.20 -13.94 -15.25
CA VAL A 7 -7.59 -13.94 -13.82
C VAL A 7 -6.58 -14.71 -12.97
N THR A 8 -6.08 -15.85 -13.47
CA THR A 8 -5.08 -16.65 -12.75
C THR A 8 -3.78 -15.87 -12.56
N LYS A 9 -3.31 -15.18 -13.61
CA LYS A 9 -2.10 -14.35 -13.54
C LYS A 9 -2.28 -13.15 -12.61
N ALA A 10 -3.41 -12.44 -12.73
CA ALA A 10 -3.74 -11.32 -11.85
C ALA A 10 -3.76 -11.73 -10.38
N ARG A 11 -4.34 -12.89 -10.06
CA ARG A 11 -4.35 -13.43 -8.68
C ARG A 11 -2.95 -13.75 -8.17
N GLY A 12 -2.08 -14.30 -9.02
CA GLY A 12 -0.68 -14.57 -8.67
C GLY A 12 0.09 -13.28 -8.38
N LEU A 13 -0.09 -12.24 -9.20
CA LEU A 13 0.55 -10.94 -9.00
C LEU A 13 0.07 -10.26 -7.71
N MET A 14 -1.23 -10.30 -7.42
CA MET A 14 -1.77 -9.78 -6.17
C MET A 14 -1.20 -10.52 -4.95
N HIS A 15 -1.08 -11.85 -5.03
CA HIS A 15 -0.47 -12.62 -3.96
C HIS A 15 1.00 -12.22 -3.73
N GLN A 16 1.79 -12.10 -4.80
CA GLN A 16 3.18 -11.67 -4.72
C GLN A 16 3.31 -10.26 -4.14
N PHE A 17 2.43 -9.33 -4.55
CA PHE A 17 2.40 -7.97 -4.02
C PHE A 17 2.18 -7.96 -2.50
N ARG A 18 1.25 -8.78 -1.99
CA ARG A 18 0.99 -8.91 -0.54
C ARG A 18 2.10 -9.57 0.26
N LEU A 19 3.09 -10.19 -0.40
CA LEU A 19 4.27 -10.75 0.26
C LEU A 19 5.41 -9.73 0.38
N LEU A 20 5.30 -8.56 -0.27
CA LEU A 20 6.32 -7.55 -0.21
C LEU A 20 6.30 -6.88 1.17
N GLU A 21 7.44 -6.87 1.85
CA GLU A 21 7.59 -6.11 3.11
C GLU A 21 7.68 -4.60 2.85
N LYS A 22 8.12 -4.21 1.64
CA LYS A 22 8.28 -2.83 1.19
C LYS A 22 7.65 -2.65 -0.18
N ILE A 23 6.93 -1.55 -0.37
CA ILE A 23 6.34 -1.18 -1.67
C ILE A 23 6.72 0.25 -2.06
N PRO A 24 6.75 0.55 -3.37
CA PRO A 24 6.97 1.92 -3.82
C PRO A 24 5.81 2.81 -3.38
N CYS A 25 6.11 4.04 -2.95
CA CYS A 25 5.11 4.99 -2.48
C CYS A 25 4.03 5.35 -3.52
N THR A 26 4.30 5.17 -4.82
CA THR A 26 3.34 5.33 -5.91
C THR A 26 2.22 4.27 -5.90
N THR A 27 2.39 3.19 -5.14
CA THR A 27 1.41 2.09 -5.02
C THR A 27 0.73 2.03 -3.65
N GLN A 28 0.99 3.01 -2.77
CA GLN A 28 0.41 3.05 -1.42
C GLN A 28 -1.11 3.15 -1.43
N ASP A 29 -1.70 3.84 -2.42
CA ASP A 29 -3.16 4.00 -2.52
C ASP A 29 -3.89 2.66 -2.73
N LEU A 30 -3.20 1.64 -3.26
CA LEU A 30 -3.75 0.27 -3.38
C LEU A 30 -3.94 -0.40 -2.02
N CYS A 31 -3.23 0.06 -0.99
CA CYS A 31 -3.33 -0.41 0.39
C CYS A 31 -4.24 0.47 1.25
N SER A 32 -4.70 1.62 0.75
CA SER A 32 -5.55 2.55 1.49
C SER A 32 -7.00 2.03 1.59
N SER A 33 -7.60 2.15 2.78
CA SER A 33 -8.99 1.75 3.09
C SER A 33 -10.05 2.44 2.24
N ASN A 34 -9.68 3.55 1.60
CA ASN A 34 -10.58 4.35 0.76
C ASN A 34 -10.65 3.83 -0.68
N SER A 35 -9.81 2.86 -1.05
CA SER A 35 -9.98 2.11 -2.29
C SER A 35 -11.12 1.10 -2.08
N ALA A 36 -12.28 1.37 -2.67
CA ALA A 36 -13.48 0.58 -2.47
C ALA A 36 -13.25 -0.92 -2.76
N GLY A 37 -13.20 -1.74 -1.70
CA GLY A 37 -13.78 -3.08 -1.66
C GLY A 37 -13.07 -4.23 -2.36
N MET A 38 -11.75 -4.20 -2.62
CA MET A 38 -11.09 -5.42 -3.15
C MET A 38 -9.62 -5.64 -2.73
N TRP A 39 -8.98 -4.63 -2.16
CA TRP A 39 -7.55 -4.68 -1.79
C TRP A 39 -7.32 -4.49 -0.28
N ASP A 40 -8.41 -4.46 0.52
CA ASP A 40 -8.53 -4.20 1.97
C ASP A 40 -7.83 -5.22 2.90
N SER A 41 -6.72 -5.78 2.43
CA SER A 41 -6.09 -7.02 2.87
C SER A 41 -5.57 -7.01 4.32
N GLY A 42 -5.73 -5.92 5.07
CA GLY A 42 -5.03 -5.69 6.34
C GLY A 42 -3.49 -5.73 6.19
N HIS A 43 -3.00 -5.81 4.96
CA HIS A 43 -1.58 -5.88 4.64
C HIS A 43 -1.04 -4.46 4.63
N VAL A 44 -0.11 -4.19 5.54
CA VAL A 44 0.46 -2.85 5.73
C VAL A 44 1.98 -2.90 5.55
N PRO A 45 2.47 -2.84 4.30
CA PRO A 45 3.89 -2.86 4.01
C PRO A 45 4.54 -1.52 4.37
N ALA A 46 5.85 -1.54 4.57
CA ALA A 46 6.63 -0.31 4.65
C ALA A 46 6.67 0.39 3.29
N ILE A 47 6.72 1.72 3.31
CA ILE A 47 6.78 2.53 2.09
C ILE A 47 8.22 2.91 1.78
N GLU A 48 8.62 2.77 0.52
CA GLU A 48 9.92 3.19 -0.01
C GLU A 48 9.71 4.11 -1.22
N CYS A 49 10.36 5.26 -1.25
CA CYS A 49 10.34 6.13 -2.43
C CYS A 49 11.38 5.64 -3.43
N VAL A 50 10.98 5.30 -4.65
CA VAL A 50 11.88 4.78 -5.68
C VAL A 50 11.84 5.71 -6.90
N GLY A 51 13.01 6.21 -7.32
CA GLY A 51 13.15 6.96 -8.58
C GLY A 51 12.70 8.43 -8.54
N HIS A 52 12.34 8.98 -7.38
CA HIS A 52 11.99 10.40 -7.23
C HIS A 52 12.40 10.98 -5.85
N GLU A 53 13.48 10.46 -5.28
CA GLU A 53 13.98 10.82 -3.93
C GLU A 53 14.25 12.32 -3.73
N ASN A 54 14.46 13.07 -4.82
CA ASN A 54 14.75 14.51 -4.81
C ASN A 54 13.61 15.37 -5.38
N VAL A 55 12.42 14.80 -5.62
CA VAL A 55 11.27 15.55 -6.13
C VAL A 55 10.51 16.16 -4.96
N GLU A 56 10.47 17.48 -4.88
CA GLU A 56 9.64 18.18 -3.90
C GLU A 56 8.16 17.79 -4.07
N GLY A 57 7.51 17.41 -2.96
CA GLY A 57 6.07 17.16 -2.92
C GLY A 57 5.62 15.71 -2.78
N CYS A 58 6.53 14.72 -2.71
CA CYS A 58 6.10 13.37 -2.31
C CYS A 58 5.90 13.30 -0.79
N PRO A 59 4.68 12.97 -0.31
CA PRO A 59 4.36 12.98 1.12
C PRO A 59 5.05 11.87 1.93
N TYR A 60 5.74 10.94 1.24
CA TYR A 60 6.42 9.78 1.83
C TYR A 60 7.95 9.95 1.91
N LEU A 61 8.50 11.05 1.39
CA LEU A 61 9.94 11.35 1.48
C LEU A 61 10.32 11.66 2.93
N GLY A 62 11.24 10.87 3.50
CA GLY A 62 11.73 11.05 4.87
C GLY A 62 10.90 10.37 5.97
N THR A 63 9.73 9.83 5.66
CA THR A 63 9.01 8.92 6.58
C THR A 63 9.63 7.52 6.51
N SER A 64 10.69 7.29 7.27
CA SER A 64 11.09 5.94 7.63
C SER A 64 10.00 5.33 8.52
N SER A 65 9.06 4.64 7.89
CA SER A 65 8.10 3.69 8.49
C SER A 65 7.82 3.88 9.99
N SER A 66 7.06 4.90 10.36
CA SER A 66 6.41 4.95 11.68
C SER A 66 5.38 6.07 11.70
N LYS A 67 4.21 5.80 11.11
CA LYS A 67 2.94 6.43 11.49
C LYS A 67 1.76 5.62 10.96
N LEU A 68 1.68 4.38 11.44
CA LEU A 68 0.39 3.78 11.78
C LEU A 68 0.11 4.09 13.25
N SER A 69 -0.05 5.37 13.57
CA SER A 69 -0.64 5.80 14.84
C SER A 69 -1.96 6.53 14.60
N LEU A 70 -2.66 6.20 13.51
CA LEU A 70 -4.01 6.71 13.23
C LEU A 70 -5.12 5.76 13.71
N PHE A 71 -4.76 4.72 14.47
CA PHE A 71 -5.73 3.91 15.24
C PHE A 71 -5.79 4.31 16.73
N SER A 72 -4.88 5.17 17.22
CA SER A 72 -4.91 5.63 18.62
C SER A 72 -5.73 6.89 18.86
N ASP A 73 -6.08 7.66 17.83
CA ASP A 73 -6.82 8.93 18.02
C ASP A 73 -8.36 8.76 18.14
N ILE A 74 -8.89 7.53 18.00
CA ILE A 74 -10.35 7.27 18.10
C ILE A 74 -10.76 6.77 19.51
N LEU A 75 -9.80 6.47 20.39
CA LEU A 75 -10.06 5.97 21.75
C LEU A 75 -9.77 6.99 22.87
N ASP A 76 -9.67 8.28 22.55
CA ASP A 76 -9.56 9.37 23.54
C ASP A 76 -10.59 10.48 23.31
N HIS A 77 -11.83 10.10 23.00
CA HIS A 77 -12.98 10.98 23.20
C HIS A 77 -14.00 10.26 24.07
N LYS A 78 -13.78 10.35 25.37
CA LYS A 78 -14.86 10.24 26.36
C LYS A 78 -15.90 11.35 26.13
#